data_AF-A0A6L3F1W4-F1
#
_entry.id   AF-A0A6L3F1W4-F1
#
_cell.length_a   1.000
_cell.length_b   1.000
_cell.length_c   1.000
_cell.angle_alpha   90.00
_cell.angle_beta   90.00
_cell.angle_gamma   90.00
#
_symmetry.space_group_name_H-M   'P 1'
#
loop_
_entity.id
_entity.type
_entity.pdbx_description
1 polymer ?
#
loop_
_entity_poly.entity_id
_entity_poly.type
_entity_poly.pdbx_seq_one_letter_code
_entity_poly.pdbx_strand_id
1 'polypeptide(L)'
;MDQLIKAFGPVFAAGFAVQQLLEIISPLAEKFPANKKLVLGFLSLAVGLALAGWGGFSILLPLGFTSTTDFIDVFVTGLVISAGTEGVNSIMKFLGYTKENKKGEAAGRQGNLDDDAKEIMKSM
;
A
#
# COMPACT_ATOMS: atom_id res chain seq x y z
N MET A 1 12.68 -7.23 -2.66
CA MET A 1 12.25 -6.78 -1.32
C MET A 1 12.75 -5.36 -1.06
N ASP A 2 14.01 -5.06 -1.40
CA ASP A 2 14.57 -3.70 -1.39
C ASP A 2 13.74 -2.63 -2.09
N GLN A 3 13.23 -2.90 -3.29
CA GLN A 3 12.43 -1.92 -4.04
C GLN A 3 11.07 -1.64 -3.38
N LEU A 4 10.44 -2.67 -2.80
CA LEU A 4 9.23 -2.52 -2.00
C LEU A 4 9.48 -1.69 -0.73
N ILE A 5 10.58 -1.95 -0.03
CA ILE A 5 10.95 -1.19 1.18
C ILE A 5 11.27 0.26 0.83
N LYS A 6 11.99 0.50 -0.27
CA LYS A 6 12.29 1.85 -0.77
C LYS A 6 11.05 2.61 -1.20
N ALA A 7 10.10 1.94 -1.85
CA ALA A 7 8.84 2.54 -2.30
C ALA A 7 7.89 2.83 -1.13
N PHE A 8 7.67 1.85 -0.26
CA PHE A 8 6.62 1.91 0.76
C PHE A 8 7.12 2.43 2.11
N GLY A 9 8.39 2.30 2.45
CA GLY A 9 8.94 2.73 3.74
C GLY A 9 8.67 4.22 4.05
N PRO A 10 9.06 5.15 3.17
CA PRO A 10 8.78 6.58 3.37
C PRO A 10 7.28 6.88 3.45
N VAL A 11 6.48 6.22 2.62
CA VAL A 11 5.03 6.40 2.57
C VAL A 11 4.34 5.88 3.81
N PHE A 12 4.83 4.78 4.39
CA PHE A 12 4.34 4.24 5.65
C PHE A 12 4.68 5.16 6.82
N ALA A 13 5.91 5.72 6.85
CA ALA A 13 6.28 6.72 7.84
C ALA A 13 5.40 7.98 7.73
N ALA A 14 5.13 8.44 6.51
CA ALA A 14 4.23 9.55 6.26
C ALA A 14 2.78 9.24 6.70
N GLY A 15 2.24 8.07 6.36
CA GLY A 15 0.91 7.65 6.78
C GLY A 15 0.77 7.51 8.30
N PHE A 16 1.81 7.04 8.98
CA PHE A 16 1.85 7.02 10.45
C PHE A 16 1.88 8.44 11.04
N ALA A 17 2.66 9.34 10.46
CA ALA A 17 2.67 10.74 10.89
C ALA A 17 1.30 11.43 10.70
N VAL A 18 0.60 11.15 9.60
CA VAL A 18 -0.77 11.63 9.38
C VAL A 18 -1.71 11.07 10.44
N GLN A 19 -1.62 9.78 10.76
CA GLN A 19 -2.43 9.16 11.81
C GLN A 19 -2.21 9.87 13.17
N GLN A 20 -0.94 10.08 13.55
CA GLN A 20 -0.61 10.75 14.80
C GLN A 20 -1.11 12.19 14.85
N LEU A 21 -1.04 12.91 13.72
CA LEU A 21 -1.58 14.26 13.59
C LEU A 21 -3.10 14.29 13.80
N LEU A 22 -3.84 13.35 13.20
CA LEU A 22 -5.29 13.27 13.35
C LEU A 22 -5.69 12.93 14.78
N GLU A 23 -4.94 12.09 15.49
CA GLU A 23 -5.17 11.80 16.91
C GLU A 23 -5.00 13.04 17.78
N ILE A 24 -3.97 13.86 17.51
CA ILE A 24 -3.73 15.12 18.21
C ILE A 24 -4.86 16.13 17.94
N ILE A 25 -5.38 16.17 16.71
CA ILE A 25 -6.42 17.11 16.29
C ILE A 25 -7.83 16.64 16.66
N SER A 26 -8.02 15.34 16.90
CA SER A 26 -9.32 14.72 17.22
C SER A 26 -10.10 15.44 18.35
N PRO A 27 -9.50 15.88 19.47
CA PRO A 27 -10.21 16.63 20.52
C PRO A 27 -10.65 18.03 20.08
N LEU A 28 -9.95 18.65 19.13
CA LEU A 28 -10.32 19.94 18.55
C LEU A 28 -11.46 19.77 17.54
N ALA A 29 -11.43 18.67 16.76
CA ALA A 29 -12.48 18.31 15.81
C ALA A 29 -13.84 18.08 16.49
N GLU A 30 -13.86 17.67 17.77
CA GLU A 30 -15.09 17.51 18.56
C GLU A 30 -15.83 18.82 18.82
N LYS A 31 -15.16 19.96 18.67
CA LYS A 31 -15.77 21.29 18.84
C LYS A 31 -16.45 21.79 17.57
N PHE A 32 -16.33 21.09 16.44
CA PHE A 32 -16.96 21.48 15.19
C PHE A 32 -18.35 20.83 15.04
N PRO A 33 -19.39 21.59 14.65
CA PRO A 33 -20.73 21.04 14.43
C PRO A 33 -20.83 20.17 13.17
N ALA A 34 -19.78 20.16 12.33
CA ALA A 34 -19.67 19.29 11.17
C ALA A 34 -19.39 17.84 11.58
N ASN A 35 -19.68 16.89 10.67
CA ASN A 35 -19.40 15.48 10.92
C ASN A 35 -17.89 15.26 11.13
N LYS A 36 -17.49 15.02 12.39
CA LYS A 36 -16.09 14.81 12.83
C LYS A 36 -15.32 13.88 11.89
N LYS A 37 -15.95 12.77 11.48
CA LYS A 37 -15.31 11.77 10.60
C LYS A 37 -15.00 12.34 9.22
N LEU A 38 -15.91 13.17 8.69
CA LEU A 38 -15.73 13.84 7.41
C LEU A 38 -14.64 14.92 7.50
N VAL A 39 -14.63 15.72 8.56
CA VAL A 39 -13.59 16.74 8.81
C VAL A 39 -12.20 16.10 8.90
N LEU A 40 -12.05 15.07 9.73
CA LEU A 40 -10.78 14.35 9.87
C LEU A 40 -10.37 13.65 8.58
N GLY A 41 -11.33 13.10 7.82
CA GLY A 41 -11.07 12.50 6.51
C GLY A 41 -10.54 13.52 5.49
N PHE A 42 -11.19 14.68 5.37
CA PHE A 42 -10.72 15.76 4.48
C PHE A 42 -9.38 16.33 4.92
N LEU A 43 -9.16 16.47 6.23
CA LEU A 43 -7.88 16.90 6.76
C LEU A 43 -6.78 15.89 6.43
N SER A 44 -7.04 14.60 6.61
CA SER A 44 -6.12 13.53 6.23
C SER A 44 -5.77 13.57 4.74
N LEU A 45 -6.79 13.74 3.89
CA LEU A 45 -6.62 13.83 2.44
C LEU A 45 -5.78 15.05 2.05
N ALA A 46 -6.09 16.21 2.62
CA ALA A 46 -5.35 17.45 2.36
C ALA A 46 -3.88 17.32 2.77
N VAL A 47 -3.61 16.77 3.95
CA VAL A 47 -2.24 16.55 4.43
C VAL A 47 -1.53 15.50 3.57
N GLY A 48 -2.19 14.40 3.20
CA GLY A 48 -1.63 13.38 2.32
C GLY A 48 -1.22 13.93 0.95
N LEU A 49 -2.10 14.72 0.32
CA LEU A 49 -1.81 15.38 -0.96
C LEU A 49 -0.69 16.44 -0.82
N ALA A 50 -0.68 17.21 0.26
CA ALA A 50 0.37 18.18 0.52
C ALA A 50 1.74 17.50 0.70
N LEU A 51 1.78 16.40 1.43
CA LEU A 51 2.99 15.59 1.58
C LEU A 51 3.43 15.02 0.23
N ALA A 52 2.52 14.45 -0.57
CA ALA A 52 2.87 13.94 -1.89
C ALA A 52 3.40 15.03 -2.84
N GLY A 53 2.75 16.20 -2.89
CA GLY A 53 3.11 17.29 -3.81
C GLY A 53 4.34 18.10 -3.41
N TRP A 54 4.57 18.32 -2.10
CA TRP A 54 5.69 19.15 -1.61
C TRP A 54 6.76 18.36 -0.85
N GLY A 55 6.41 17.23 -0.26
CA GLY A 55 7.33 16.40 0.52
C GLY A 55 8.18 15.46 -0.34
N GLY A 56 8.00 15.44 -1.66
CA GLY A 56 8.77 14.61 -2.58
C GLY A 56 8.50 13.11 -2.43
N PHE A 57 7.35 12.73 -1.90
CA PHE A 57 6.95 11.33 -1.80
C PHE A 57 6.41 10.84 -3.15
N SER A 58 6.84 9.65 -3.55
CA SER A 58 6.37 8.98 -4.77
C SER A 58 6.25 7.49 -4.53
N ILE A 59 5.13 6.91 -4.94
CA ILE A 59 4.91 5.46 -4.93
C ILE A 59 5.11 4.88 -6.32
N LEU A 60 4.61 5.56 -7.37
CA LEU A 60 4.56 4.98 -8.70
C LEU A 60 5.95 4.91 -9.34
N LEU A 61 6.78 5.93 -9.14
CA LEU A 61 8.13 5.97 -9.72
C LEU A 61 9.02 4.83 -9.17
N PRO A 62 9.13 4.60 -7.84
CA PRO A 62 9.86 3.46 -7.31
C PRO A 62 9.30 2.09 -7.73
N LEU A 63 8.01 2.02 -8.10
CA LEU A 63 7.38 0.81 -8.61
C LEU A 63 7.59 0.58 -10.12
N GLY A 64 8.31 1.48 -10.80
CA GLY A 64 8.69 1.34 -12.20
C GLY A 64 7.73 1.99 -13.19
N PHE A 65 6.75 2.77 -12.71
CA PHE A 65 5.90 3.56 -13.58
C PHE A 65 6.63 4.87 -13.95
N THR A 66 7.40 4.84 -15.04
CA THR A 66 8.23 5.97 -15.49
C THR A 66 7.54 6.93 -16.44
N SER A 67 6.36 6.57 -16.95
CA SER A 67 5.59 7.37 -17.93
C SER A 67 4.29 7.93 -17.35
N THR A 68 4.18 7.99 -16.02
CA THR A 68 3.03 8.59 -15.36
C THR A 68 3.20 10.11 -15.30
N THR A 69 2.11 10.84 -15.45
CA THR A 69 2.13 12.29 -15.20
C THR A 69 2.32 12.56 -13.72
N ASP A 70 3.09 13.60 -13.38
CA ASP A 70 3.36 14.00 -11.98
C ASP A 70 2.07 14.14 -11.16
N PHE A 71 0.99 14.63 -11.80
CA PHE A 71 -0.32 14.75 -11.18
C PHE A 71 -0.88 13.40 -10.69
N ILE A 72 -0.78 12.35 -11.49
CA ILE A 72 -1.30 11.02 -11.12
C ILE A 72 -0.46 10.43 -9.99
N ASP A 73 0.86 10.57 -10.03
CA ASP A 73 1.73 10.06 -8.97
C ASP A 73 1.48 10.79 -7.63
N VAL A 74 1.37 12.12 -7.66
CA VAL A 74 1.01 12.91 -6.48
C VAL A 74 -0.37 12.52 -5.95
N PHE A 75 -1.36 12.35 -6.83
CA PHE A 75 -2.71 11.98 -6.42
C PHE A 75 -2.76 10.59 -5.79
N VAL A 76 -2.17 9.58 -6.43
CA VAL A 76 -2.13 8.21 -5.91
C VAL A 76 -1.32 8.13 -4.63
N THR A 77 -0.14 8.77 -4.59
CA THR A 77 0.71 8.80 -3.40
C THR A 77 0.00 9.49 -2.24
N GLY A 78 -0.66 10.63 -2.50
CA GLY A 78 -1.40 11.36 -1.48
C GLY A 78 -2.59 10.58 -0.95
N LEU A 79 -3.32 9.84 -1.80
CA LEU A 79 -4.38 8.94 -1.36
C LEU A 79 -3.86 7.84 -0.43
N VAL A 80 -2.74 7.21 -0.79
CA VAL A 80 -2.15 6.16 0.05
C VAL A 80 -1.67 6.71 1.38
N ILE A 81 -1.01 7.88 1.40
CA ILE A 81 -0.58 8.54 2.64
C ILE A 81 -1.81 8.90 3.50
N SER A 82 -2.87 9.44 2.89
CA SER A 82 -4.09 9.85 3.58
C SER A 82 -4.89 8.70 4.19
N ALA A 83 -4.71 7.47 3.68
CA ALA A 83 -5.33 6.28 4.26
C ALA A 83 -4.74 5.90 5.63
N GLY A 84 -3.64 6.53 6.04
CA GLY A 84 -2.99 6.26 7.33
C GLY A 84 -2.55 4.81 7.48
N THR A 85 -2.48 4.32 8.71
CA THR A 85 -2.05 2.95 9.02
C THR A 85 -3.08 1.89 8.61
N GLU A 86 -4.35 2.27 8.40
CA GLU A 86 -5.37 1.37 7.87
C GLU A 86 -5.06 0.96 6.42
N GLY A 87 -4.67 1.93 5.58
CA GLY A 87 -4.19 1.67 4.22
C GLY A 87 -2.95 0.79 4.19
N VAL A 88 -1.98 1.06 5.08
CA VAL A 88 -0.76 0.24 5.24
C VAL A 88 -1.09 -1.21 5.59
N ASN A 89 -1.97 -1.44 6.56
CA ASN A 89 -2.39 -2.78 6.96
C ASN A 89 -3.04 -3.55 5.80
N SER A 90 -3.87 -2.87 5.00
CA SER A 90 -4.48 -3.46 3.80
C SER A 90 -3.44 -3.86 2.75
N ILE A 91 -2.46 -2.99 2.47
CA ILE A 91 -1.36 -3.27 1.53
C ILE A 91 -0.53 -4.46 2.01
N MET A 92 -0.19 -4.52 3.31
CA MET A 92 0.60 -5.62 3.88
C MET A 92 -0.13 -6.96 3.74
N LYS A 93 -1.44 -7.00 4.01
CA LYS A 93 -2.27 -8.20 3.81
C LYS A 93 -2.29 -8.61 2.34
N PHE A 94 -2.51 -7.68 1.43
CA PHE A 94 -2.50 -7.95 -0.01
C PHE A 94 -1.17 -8.53 -0.50
N LEU A 95 -0.04 -7.97 -0.05
CA LEU A 95 1.29 -8.49 -0.37
C LEU A 95 1.52 -9.89 0.22
N GLY A 96 1.00 -10.15 1.43
CA GLY A 96 0.99 -11.47 2.06
C GLY A 96 0.23 -12.49 1.21
N TYR A 97 -1.03 -12.21 0.87
CA TYR A 97 -1.86 -13.09 0.04
C TYR A 97 -1.24 -13.35 -1.34
N THR A 98 -0.69 -12.31 -1.98
CA THR A 98 -0.02 -12.47 -3.29
C THR A 98 1.19 -13.40 -3.21
N LYS A 99 1.94 -13.34 -2.10
CA LYS A 99 3.09 -14.21 -1.86
C LYS A 99 2.66 -15.66 -1.60
N GLU A 100 1.60 -15.86 -0.83
CA GLU A 100 1.05 -17.18 -0.54
C GLU A 100 0.48 -17.85 -1.80
N ASN A 101 -0.28 -17.11 -2.61
CA ASN A 101 -0.81 -17.60 -3.88
C ASN A 101 0.31 -18.05 -4.83
N LYS A 102 1.40 -17.28 -4.95
CA LYS A 102 2.55 -17.67 -5.77
C LYS A 102 3.26 -18.93 -5.26
N LYS A 103 3.31 -19.14 -3.95
CA LYS A 103 3.84 -20.39 -3.36
C LYS A 103 2.92 -21.56 -3.65
N GLY A 104 1.60 -21.37 -3.54
CA GLY A 104 0.61 -22.38 -3.88
C GLY A 104 0.67 -22.79 -5.36
N GLU A 105 0.79 -21.82 -6.27
CA GLU A 105 0.96 -22.08 -7.71
C GLU A 105 2.29 -22.81 -8.02
N ALA A 106 3.38 -22.46 -7.33
CA ALA A 106 4.66 -23.14 -7.50
C ALA A 106 4.62 -24.58 -6.96
N ALA A 107 4.01 -24.79 -5.79
CA ALA A 107 3.83 -26.12 -5.20
C ALA A 107 2.89 -27.00 -6.04
N GLY A 108 1.81 -26.43 -6.57
CA GLY A 108 0.89 -27.14 -7.47
C GLY A 108 1.52 -27.52 -8.81
N ARG A 109 2.34 -26.63 -9.40
CA ARG A 109 3.12 -26.97 -10.60
C ARG A 109 4.16 -28.07 -10.34
N GLN A 110 4.79 -28.06 -9.17
CA GLN A 110 5.79 -29.06 -8.80
C GLN A 110 5.15 -30.43 -8.52
N GLY A 111 3.98 -30.47 -7.86
CA GLY A 111 3.22 -31.71 -7.65
C GLY A 111 2.77 -32.38 -8.96
N ASN A 112 2.28 -31.61 -9.92
CA ASN A 112 1.90 -32.15 -11.23
C ASN A 112 3.10 -32.74 -11.99
N LEU A 113 4.26 -32.09 -11.95
CA LEU A 113 5.49 -32.59 -12.59
C LEU A 113 5.98 -33.91 -11.96
N ASP A 114 5.86 -34.05 -10.64
CA ASP A 114 6.25 -35.28 -9.93
C ASP A 114 5.30 -36.44 -10.23
N ASP A 115 4.01 -36.16 -10.45
CA ASP A 115 3.01 -37.18 -10.78
C ASP A 115 3.14 -37.63 -12.25
N ASP A 116 3.37 -36.69 -13.18
CA ASP A 116 3.67 -37.00 -14.59
C ASP A 116 4.95 -37.86 -14.72
N ALA A 117 5.98 -37.57 -13.94
CA ALA A 117 7.23 -38.35 -13.92
C ALA A 117 7.03 -39.78 -13.42
N LYS A 118 6.17 -39.99 -12.41
CA LYS A 118 5.81 -41.33 -11.91
C LYS A 118 5.00 -42.14 -12.92
N GLU A 119 4.14 -41.49 -13.69
CA GLU A 119 3.34 -42.16 -14.72
C GLU A 119 4.22 -42.67 -15.88
N ILE A 120 5.16 -41.84 -16.34
CA ILE A 120 6.15 -42.23 -17.35
C ILE A 120 6.97 -43.44 -16.87
N MET A 121 7.49 -43.42 -15.65
CA MET A 121 8.26 -44.54 -15.09
C MET A 121 7.47 -45.85 -14.96
N LYS A 122 6.15 -45.80 -14.80
CA LYS A 122 5.30 -47.01 -14.74
C LYS A 122 5.01 -47.62 -16.11
N SER A 123 5.18 -46.87 -17.18
CA SER A 123 4.93 -47.30 -18.57
C SER A 123 6.15 -47.89 -19.28
N MET A 124 7.33 -47.85 -18.64
CA MET A 124 8.59 -48.46 -19.11
C MET A 124 8.75 -49.86 -18.51
#